data_AF-A0A699Z717-F1
#
_entry.id   AF-A0A699Z717-F1
#
_cell.length_a   1.000
_cell.length_b   1.000
_cell.length_c   1.000
_cell.angle_alpha   90.00
_cell.angle_beta   90.00
_cell.angle_gamma   90.00
#
_symmetry.space_group_name_H-M   'P 1'
#
loop_
_entity.id
_entity.type
_entity.pdbx_description
1 polymer ?
#
loop_
_entity_poly.entity_id
_entity_poly.type
_entity_poly.pdbx_seq_one_letter_code
_entity_poly.pdbx_strand_id
1 'polypeptide(L)'
;MRAARLVRFSSEYVSKQWHDPRELHGIGQYGADAYAIFCRGRWREVEPADKDLRAYKAWLQQTDGFGAGLERETLSHLLQCGDGPDA
;
A
#
# COMPACT_ATOMS: atom_id res chain seq x y z
N MET A 1 -20.23 12.23 10.03
CA MET A 1 -19.95 12.85 8.71
C MET A 1 -18.69 12.30 7.99
N ARG A 2 -18.24 11.06 8.25
CA ARG A 2 -17.18 10.40 7.45
C ARG A 2 -17.74 9.53 6.32
N ALA A 3 -18.86 8.85 6.57
CA ALA A 3 -19.53 8.00 5.59
C ALA A 3 -19.87 8.72 4.28
N ALA A 4 -20.40 9.95 4.35
CA ALA A 4 -20.74 10.73 3.15
C ALA A 4 -19.51 11.06 2.28
N ARG A 5 -18.35 11.31 2.89
CA ARG A 5 -17.10 11.54 2.14
C ARG A 5 -16.62 10.26 1.47
N LEU A 6 -16.74 9.12 2.13
CA LEU A 6 -16.35 7.82 1.57
C LEU A 6 -17.24 7.44 0.38
N VAL A 7 -18.55 7.62 0.48
CA VAL A 7 -19.48 7.36 -0.64
C VAL A 7 -19.12 8.23 -1.85
N ARG A 8 -18.86 9.52 -1.63
CA ARG A 8 -18.46 10.44 -2.70
C ARG A 8 -17.09 10.08 -3.29
N PHE A 9 -16.11 9.75 -2.44
CA PHE A 9 -14.80 9.28 -2.85
C PHE A 9 -14.91 8.05 -3.76
N SER A 10 -15.64 7.02 -3.35
CA SER A 10 -15.80 5.78 -4.12
C SER A 10 -16.49 6.04 -5.46
N SER A 11 -17.49 6.92 -5.48
CA SER A 11 -18.15 7.32 -6.72
C SER A 11 -17.19 8.04 -7.66
N GLU A 12 -16.45 9.03 -7.17
CA GLU A 12 -15.48 9.78 -7.98
C GLU A 12 -14.33 8.89 -8.46
N TYR A 13 -13.85 7.96 -7.63
CA TYR A 13 -12.77 7.04 -7.98
C TYR A 13 -13.07 6.21 -9.24
N VAL A 14 -14.33 5.78 -9.40
CA VAL A 14 -14.77 4.95 -10.54
C VAL A 14 -15.24 5.79 -11.72
N SER A 15 -15.99 6.88 -11.47
CA SER A 15 -16.67 7.63 -12.53
C SER A 15 -15.83 8.76 -13.13
N LYS A 16 -14.87 9.31 -12.39
CA LYS A 16 -14.02 10.41 -12.83
C LYS A 16 -12.77 9.85 -13.50
N GLN A 17 -12.32 10.46 -14.60
CA GLN A 17 -10.94 10.30 -15.07
C GLN A 17 -10.03 11.20 -14.23
N TRP A 18 -9.22 10.59 -13.37
CA TRP A 18 -8.25 11.27 -12.53
C TRP A 18 -6.86 10.67 -12.79
N HIS A 19 -5.83 11.50 -12.71
CA HIS A 19 -4.44 11.06 -12.85
C HIS A 19 -3.70 11.12 -11.51
N ASP A 20 -4.06 12.10 -10.68
CA ASP A 20 -3.54 12.29 -9.34
C ASP A 20 -4.63 11.97 -8.30
N PRO A 21 -4.37 11.11 -7.30
CA PRO A 21 -5.34 10.78 -6.28
C PRO A 21 -5.81 12.00 -5.46
N ARG A 22 -5.05 13.12 -5.44
CA ARG A 22 -5.47 14.40 -4.82
C ARG A 22 -6.66 15.04 -5.53
N GLU A 23 -6.95 14.66 -6.76
CA GLU A 23 -8.13 15.12 -7.49
C GLU A 23 -9.43 14.50 -6.96
N LEU A 24 -9.35 13.47 -6.11
CA LEU A 24 -10.49 12.78 -5.53
C LEU A 24 -10.91 13.40 -4.20
N HIS A 25 -12.22 13.50 -3.99
CA HIS A 25 -12.75 14.07 -2.76
C HIS A 25 -12.30 13.29 -1.51
N GLY A 26 -11.63 13.98 -0.59
CA GLY A 26 -11.20 13.41 0.69
C GLY A 26 -9.79 12.84 0.71
N ILE A 27 -9.06 12.88 -0.41
CA ILE A 27 -7.63 12.52 -0.45
C ILE A 27 -6.77 13.77 -0.25
N GLY A 28 -5.99 13.78 0.83
CA GLY A 28 -4.95 14.78 1.09
C GLY A 28 -3.56 14.28 0.72
N GLN A 29 -2.53 15.04 1.11
CA GLN A 29 -1.12 14.73 0.83
C GLN A 29 -0.73 13.32 1.29
N TYR A 30 -1.16 12.92 2.49
CA TYR A 30 -0.91 11.57 3.02
C TYR A 30 -1.39 10.46 2.06
N GLY A 31 -2.62 10.57 1.55
CA GLY A 31 -3.18 9.55 0.65
C GLY A 31 -2.48 9.54 -0.71
N ALA A 32 -2.02 10.70 -1.18
CA ALA A 32 -1.26 10.82 -2.41
C ALA A 32 0.13 10.18 -2.29
N ASP A 33 0.84 10.46 -1.19
CA ASP A 33 2.15 9.88 -0.92
C ASP A 33 2.05 8.36 -0.73
N ALA A 34 1.04 7.90 0.01
CA ALA A 34 0.78 6.47 0.18
C ALA A 34 0.48 5.80 -1.18
N TYR A 35 -0.35 6.41 -2.03
CA TYR A 35 -0.64 5.87 -3.36
C TYR A 35 0.62 5.79 -4.24
N ALA A 36 1.48 6.80 -4.18
CA ALA A 36 2.72 6.82 -4.95
C ALA A 36 3.73 5.75 -4.47
N ILE A 37 3.82 5.53 -3.15
CA ILE A 37 4.68 4.50 -2.53
C ILE A 37 4.17 3.09 -2.83
N PHE A 38 2.90 2.80 -2.51
CA PHE A 38 2.36 1.45 -2.54
C PHE A 38 1.78 1.03 -3.89
N CYS A 39 1.01 1.90 -4.56
CA CYS A 39 0.31 1.55 -5.80
C CYS A 39 1.16 1.81 -7.05
N ARG A 40 1.98 2.87 -7.04
CA ARG A 40 2.82 3.25 -8.19
C ARG A 40 4.26 2.77 -8.08
N GLY A 41 4.69 2.30 -6.91
CA GLY A 41 6.06 1.86 -6.65
C GLY A 41 7.12 2.97 -6.74
N ARG A 42 6.71 4.25 -6.76
CA ARG A 42 7.62 5.41 -6.89
C ARG A 42 8.14 5.90 -5.54
N TRP A 43 8.38 4.99 -4.61
CA TRP A 43 8.79 5.32 -3.24
C TRP A 43 10.15 6.06 -3.17
N ARG A 44 10.99 5.94 -4.20
CA ARG A 44 12.27 6.65 -4.31
C ARG A 44 12.11 8.15 -4.61
N GLU A 45 11.05 8.53 -5.32
CA GLU A 45 10.80 9.91 -5.79
C GLU A 45 9.94 10.72 -4.80
N VAL A 46 9.25 10.05 -3.87
CA VAL A 46 8.30 10.67 -2.94
C VAL A 46 8.99 11.04 -1.64
N GLU A 47 8.74 12.25 -1.12
CA GLU A 47 9.17 12.66 0.21
C GLU A 47 7.93 12.86 1.11
N PRO A 48 7.49 11.82 1.82
CA PRO A 48 6.28 11.90 2.62
C PRO A 48 6.50 12.81 3.84
N ALA A 49 5.53 13.68 4.11
CA ALA A 49 5.54 14.48 5.34
C ALA A 49 5.16 13.66 6.59
N ASP A 50 4.43 12.57 6.38
CA ASP A 50 3.91 11.72 7.45
C ASP A 50 5.01 10.85 8.09
N LYS A 51 4.99 10.78 9.42
CA LYS A 51 6.01 10.08 10.21
C LYS A 51 6.09 8.59 9.88
N ASP A 52 4.96 7.94 9.62
CA ASP A 52 4.87 6.49 9.44
C ASP A 52 5.26 6.13 8.00
N LEU A 53 4.83 6.95 7.03
CA LEU A 53 5.29 6.82 5.65
C LEU A 53 6.80 7.05 5.50
N ARG A 54 7.39 7.99 6.24
CA ARG A 54 8.86 8.17 6.26
C ARG A 54 9.58 6.97 6.86
N ALA A 55 9.08 6.42 7.97
CA ALA A 55 9.67 5.22 8.58
C ALA A 55 9.62 4.05 7.60
N TYR A 56 8.50 3.86 6.90
CA TYR A 56 8.37 2.83 5.88
C TYR A 56 9.30 3.07 4.68
N LYS A 57 9.41 4.30 4.18
CA LYS A 57 10.37 4.66 3.13
C LYS A 57 11.81 4.37 3.55
N ALA A 58 12.19 4.70 4.79
CA ALA A 58 13.52 4.41 5.32
C ALA A 58 13.79 2.91 5.40
N TRP A 59 12.78 2.11 5.74
CA TRP A 59 12.86 0.65 5.68
C TRP A 59 12.97 0.10 4.24
N LEU A 60 12.21 0.67 3.29
CA LEU A 60 12.34 0.33 1.87
C LEU A 60 13.72 0.66 1.32
N GLN A 61 14.32 1.77 1.76
CA GLN A 61 15.70 2.14 1.39
C GLN A 61 16.72 1.13 1.90
N GLN A 62 16.53 0.59 3.12
CA GLN A 62 17.42 -0.42 3.70
C GLN A 62 17.28 -1.79 3.02
N THR A 63 16.07 -2.12 2.56
CA THR A 63 15.75 -3.41 1.93
C THR A 63 15.75 -3.34 0.40
N ASP A 64 16.17 -2.21 -0.17
CA ASP A 64 16.12 -1.86 -1.59
C ASP A 64 14.76 -2.13 -2.28
N GLY A 65 13.66 -2.12 -1.50
CA GLY A 65 12.32 -2.41 -1.98
C GLY A 65 11.97 -3.90 -2.11
N PHE A 66 12.86 -4.82 -1.76
CA PHE A 66 12.57 -6.25 -1.66
C PHE A 66 11.80 -6.60 -0.38
N GLY A 67 11.82 -5.69 0.60
CA GLY A 67 11.24 -5.87 1.92
C GLY A 67 12.02 -6.88 2.77
N ALA A 68 11.49 -7.17 3.96
CA ALA A 68 11.83 -8.38 4.68
C ALA A 68 11.14 -9.49 3.89
N GLY A 69 11.81 -10.01 2.85
CA GLY A 69 11.30 -11.13 2.08
C GLY A 69 10.77 -12.15 3.07
N LEU A 70 9.48 -12.50 2.96
CA LEU A 70 9.04 -13.77 3.51
C LEU A 70 9.96 -14.78 2.82
N GLU A 71 10.98 -15.25 3.52
CA GLU A 71 11.93 -16.18 2.94
C GLU A 71 11.10 -17.31 2.34
N ARG A 72 11.31 -17.59 1.06
CA ARG A 72 10.51 -18.53 0.28
C ARG A 72 10.49 -19.93 0.92
N GLU A 73 11.49 -20.19 1.75
CA GLU A 73 11.66 -21.36 2.61
C GLU A 73 10.60 -21.45 3.73
N THR A 74 10.16 -20.32 4.29
CA THR A 74 9.13 -20.30 5.35
C THR A 74 7.72 -20.57 4.80
N LEU A 75 7.44 -20.13 3.57
CA LEU A 75 6.16 -20.38 2.90
C LEU A 75 6.00 -21.84 2.47
N SER A 76 7.08 -22.49 2.05
CA SER A 76 7.06 -23.92 1.72
C SER A 76 6.82 -24.77 2.96
N HIS A 77 7.40 -24.40 4.10
CA HIS A 77 7.18 -25.09 5.38
C HIS A 77 5.76 -24.86 5.96
N LEU A 78 5.14 -23.70 5.73
CA LEU A 78 3.76 -23.40 6.14
C LEU A 78 2.71 -24.07 5.24
N LEU A 79 3.00 -24.25 3.95
CA LEU A 79 2.13 -24.94 3.00
C LEU A 79 2.24 -26.48 3.11
N GLN A 80 3.32 -27.00 3.69
CA GLN A 80 3.51 -28.43 3.97
C GLN A 80 2.62 -28.99 5.09
N CYS A 81 1.92 -28.14 5.86
CA CYS A 81 0.97 -28.60 6.89
C CYS A 81 -0.44 -28.93 6.33
N GLY A 82 -0.61 -28.97 5.00
CA GLY A 82 -1.92 -29.07 4.35
C GLY A 82 -2.27 -30.40 3.68
N ASP A 83 -1.46 -31.46 3.76
CA ASP A 83 -1.80 -32.73 3.11
C ASP A 83 -1.36 -33.98 3.92
N GLY A 84 -2.28 -34.40 4.81
CA GLY A 84 -2.59 -35.76 5.25
C GLY A 84 -1.54 -36.58 6.04
N PRO A 85 -1.88 -37.79 6.52
CA PRO A 85 -3.21 -38.42 6.63
C PRO A 85 -3.49 -38.94 8.06
N ASP A 86 -4.73 -38.93 8.54
CA ASP A 86 -5.11 -39.88 9.60
C ASP A 86 -6.59 -40.25 9.55
N ALA A 87 -6.79 -41.55 9.32
CA ALA A 87 -7.87 -42.46 9.73
C ALA A 87 -9.33 -42.16 9.35
#